data_AF-A0A812UM67-F1
#
_entry.id   AF-A0A812UM67-F1
#
_cell.length_a   1.000
_cell.length_b   1.000
_cell.length_c   1.000
_cell.angle_alpha   90.00
_cell.angle_beta   90.00
_cell.angle_gamma   90.00
#
_symmetry.space_group_name_H-M   'P 1'
#
loop_
_entity.id
_entity.type
_entity.pdbx_description
1 polymer ?
#
loop_
_entity_poly.entity_id
_entity_poly.type
_entity_poly.pdbx_seq_one_letter_code
_entity_poly.pdbx_strand_id
1 'polypeptide(L)'
;MEPLSASLAALDALAGPGGDALSWASQTLAPSLAPALGFGLAASQALVACGKLCMLLEPAIWRFLEESGPEVNDPEVTESVPEPGREHDNVDTVVPELIPWDAHLENPNIHDRQYFADMQPHATEFIARSEFVSLGCYCAPAYALQLLDLRKNSYPFDWVRSPLEGIVHCINAEFSDFLSYTERRRGEEELHDVFYGAHWGGSFWHANLDDARTREDILRRAQRFLGRGDVPRQASRVFVRLVNLGLPLALPFALFRPSPGKTRNSTRELEQAWQLRQQLMMTLPEAQGIFVLLLVELQGERGPMLVHAPEGEGIIVFSFTEEDYQQVPAPGRHPLATCGERCCEAIAEAIILWSGQRRPARAYASFAHLAADIYPFDGGDPAWQLFTPQWQAPQEPLPCLLASRGPGAAFHCGQHW
;
A
#
# COMPACT_ATOMS: atom_id res chain seq x y z
N MET A 1 -18.71 -38.28 -22.95
CA MET A 1 -18.41 -36.87 -23.28
C MET A 1 -18.99 -36.56 -24.67
N GLU A 2 -20.32 -36.51 -24.79
CA GLU A 2 -20.99 -36.16 -26.06
C GLU A 2 -22.32 -35.37 -25.94
N PRO A 3 -22.79 -34.83 -24.79
CA PRO A 3 -23.91 -33.89 -24.80
C PRO A 3 -23.49 -32.41 -24.76
N LEU A 4 -22.20 -32.08 -24.63
CA LEU A 4 -21.71 -30.70 -24.45
C LEU A 4 -21.54 -29.92 -25.77
N SER A 5 -21.31 -30.60 -26.90
CA SER A 5 -21.09 -29.94 -28.19
C SER A 5 -22.38 -29.36 -28.80
N ALA A 6 -23.52 -30.01 -28.58
CA ALA A 6 -24.81 -29.54 -29.09
C ALA A 6 -25.32 -28.28 -28.38
N SER A 7 -25.00 -28.09 -27.09
CA SER A 7 -25.38 -26.90 -26.32
C SER A 7 -24.55 -25.67 -26.67
N LEU A 8 -23.28 -25.85 -27.03
CA LEU A 8 -22.40 -24.75 -27.46
C LEU A 8 -22.74 -24.26 -28.88
N ALA A 9 -23.07 -25.16 -29.80
CA ALA A 9 -23.50 -24.78 -31.16
C ALA A 9 -24.83 -24.00 -31.17
N ALA A 10 -25.72 -24.24 -30.19
CA ALA A 10 -26.95 -23.50 -30.03
C ALA A 10 -26.74 -22.08 -29.45
N LEU A 11 -25.67 -21.88 -28.66
CA LEU A 11 -25.30 -20.58 -28.10
C LEU A 11 -24.64 -19.67 -29.15
N ASP A 12 -23.78 -20.22 -30.00
CA ASP A 12 -23.16 -19.49 -31.12
C ASP A 12 -24.17 -19.05 -32.19
N ALA A 13 -25.26 -19.81 -32.39
CA ALA A 13 -26.30 -19.45 -33.34
C ALA A 13 -27.21 -18.29 -32.86
N LEU A 14 -27.24 -18.02 -31.55
CA LEU A 14 -28.07 -16.97 -30.93
C LEU A 14 -27.30 -15.65 -30.73
N ALA A 15 -25.99 -15.70 -30.56
CA ALA A 15 -25.13 -14.54 -30.57
C ALA A 15 -24.76 -14.20 -32.02
N GLY A 16 -25.57 -13.36 -32.67
CA GLY A 16 -25.21 -12.81 -33.98
C GLY A 16 -23.82 -12.12 -33.97
N PRO A 17 -23.19 -11.92 -35.14
CA PRO A 17 -21.83 -11.41 -35.22
C PRO A 17 -21.71 -10.02 -34.58
N GLY A 18 -21.06 -9.97 -33.41
CA GLY A 18 -20.79 -8.74 -32.65
C GLY A 18 -21.50 -8.61 -31.29
N GLY A 19 -22.24 -9.62 -30.82
CA GLY A 19 -22.91 -9.58 -29.52
C GLY A 19 -22.11 -10.25 -28.39
N ASP A 20 -21.87 -9.52 -27.30
CA ASP A 20 -21.29 -10.05 -26.07
C ASP A 20 -22.29 -11.00 -25.36
N ALA A 21 -22.03 -12.30 -25.45
CA ALA A 21 -22.89 -13.36 -24.92
C ALA A 21 -23.13 -13.25 -23.40
N LEU A 22 -22.19 -12.64 -22.66
CA LEU A 22 -22.30 -12.41 -21.22
C LEU A 22 -23.31 -11.30 -20.89
N SER A 23 -23.35 -10.26 -21.71
CA SER A 23 -24.32 -9.16 -21.58
C SER A 23 -25.74 -9.63 -21.86
N TRP A 24 -25.94 -10.49 -22.87
CA TRP A 24 -27.25 -11.06 -23.17
C TRP A 24 -27.74 -12.02 -22.07
N ALA A 25 -26.86 -12.88 -21.54
CA ALA A 25 -27.21 -13.82 -20.47
C ALA A 25 -27.61 -13.09 -19.18
N SER A 26 -26.92 -12.01 -18.83
CA SER A 26 -27.23 -11.14 -17.68
C SER A 26 -28.61 -10.47 -17.82
N GLN A 27 -28.94 -9.97 -19.00
CA GLN A 27 -30.17 -9.18 -19.20
C GLN A 27 -31.42 -10.04 -19.48
N THR A 28 -31.25 -11.23 -20.06
CA THR A 28 -32.40 -12.00 -20.61
C THR A 28 -32.78 -13.21 -19.74
N LEU A 29 -31.82 -13.89 -19.13
CA LEU A 29 -32.08 -15.09 -18.30
C LEU A 29 -32.42 -14.73 -16.84
N ALA A 30 -31.89 -13.62 -16.31
CA ALA A 30 -32.12 -13.23 -14.92
C ALA A 30 -33.58 -12.84 -14.59
N PRO A 31 -34.32 -12.10 -15.45
CA PRO A 31 -35.70 -11.70 -15.12
C PRO A 31 -36.71 -12.83 -15.30
N SER A 32 -36.41 -13.82 -16.15
CA SER A 32 -37.32 -14.91 -16.53
C SER A 32 -37.26 -16.12 -15.58
N LEU A 33 -36.17 -16.28 -14.82
CA LEU A 33 -36.02 -17.33 -13.80
C LEU A 33 -36.48 -16.92 -12.40
N ALA A 34 -36.60 -15.61 -12.13
CA ALA A 34 -36.98 -15.08 -10.82
C ALA A 34 -38.38 -15.51 -10.32
N PRO A 35 -39.43 -15.64 -11.16
CA PRO A 35 -40.75 -16.06 -10.70
C PRO A 35 -40.88 -17.59 -10.49
N ALA A 36 -40.00 -18.40 -11.10
CA ALA A 36 -40.14 -19.86 -11.11
C ALA A 36 -39.61 -20.55 -9.84
N LEU A 37 -38.81 -19.85 -9.02
CA LEU A 37 -38.07 -20.47 -7.90
C LEU A 37 -38.48 -19.95 -6.52
N GLY A 38 -39.60 -19.23 -6.42
CA GLY A 38 -40.01 -18.42 -5.27
C GLY A 38 -39.44 -18.84 -3.90
N PHE A 39 -38.34 -18.22 -3.47
CA PHE A 39 -37.80 -18.37 -2.11
C PHE A 39 -36.82 -17.24 -1.74
N GLY A 40 -36.97 -16.75 -0.50
CA GLY A 40 -35.95 -16.00 0.23
C GLY A 40 -34.88 -16.92 0.84
N LEU A 41 -33.76 -16.33 1.27
CA LEU A 41 -32.53 -16.93 1.82
C LEU A 41 -31.62 -17.77 0.89
N ALA A 42 -32.09 -18.35 -0.22
CA ALA A 42 -31.23 -19.17 -1.09
C ALA A 42 -30.31 -18.36 -2.04
N ALA A 43 -30.63 -17.09 -2.31
CA ALA A 43 -29.88 -16.26 -3.26
C ALA A 43 -28.44 -15.94 -2.80
N SER A 44 -28.22 -15.77 -1.49
CA SER A 44 -26.87 -15.52 -0.97
C SER A 44 -25.99 -16.76 -1.05
N GLN A 45 -26.55 -17.96 -0.87
CA GLN A 45 -25.80 -19.22 -0.99
C GLN A 45 -25.51 -19.58 -2.45
N ALA A 46 -26.42 -19.27 -3.37
CA ALA A 46 -26.20 -19.45 -4.81
C ALA A 46 -25.13 -18.49 -5.36
N LEU A 47 -25.09 -17.23 -4.90
CA LEU A 47 -24.04 -16.28 -5.26
C LEU A 47 -22.66 -16.70 -4.72
N VAL A 48 -22.61 -17.25 -3.50
CA VAL A 48 -21.37 -17.82 -2.93
C VAL A 48 -20.92 -19.07 -3.69
N ALA A 49 -21.86 -19.90 -4.16
CA ALA A 49 -21.54 -21.08 -4.96
C ALA A 49 -21.05 -20.71 -6.37
N CYS A 50 -21.66 -19.72 -7.03
CA CYS A 50 -21.20 -19.20 -8.33
C CYS A 50 -19.82 -18.53 -8.22
N GLY A 51 -19.57 -17.76 -7.15
CA GLY A 51 -18.25 -17.18 -6.89
C GLY A 51 -17.16 -18.25 -6.72
N LYS A 52 -17.47 -19.33 -5.99
CA LYS A 52 -16.55 -20.48 -5.84
C LYS A 52 -16.31 -21.22 -7.16
N LEU A 53 -17.31 -21.31 -8.04
CA LEU A 53 -17.16 -21.98 -9.33
C LEU A 53 -16.29 -21.17 -10.32
N CYS A 54 -16.43 -19.84 -10.33
CA CYS A 54 -15.57 -18.96 -11.14
C CYS A 54 -14.09 -19.02 -10.70
N MET A 55 -13.82 -19.06 -9.39
CA MET A 55 -12.46 -19.16 -8.85
C MET A 55 -11.78 -20.50 -9.14
N LEU A 56 -12.55 -21.58 -9.33
CA LEU A 56 -11.99 -22.91 -9.63
C LEU A 56 -11.70 -23.12 -11.13
N LEU A 57 -12.28 -22.29 -12.01
CA LEU A 57 -12.13 -22.43 -13.47
C LEU A 57 -10.99 -21.57 -14.04
N GLU A 58 -10.57 -20.52 -13.33
CA GLU A 58 -9.50 -19.62 -13.79
C GLU A 58 -8.15 -20.33 -14.03
N PRO A 59 -7.67 -21.26 -13.15
CA PRO A 59 -6.40 -21.96 -13.39
C PRO A 59 -6.46 -22.93 -14.58
N ALA A 60 -7.65 -23.45 -14.92
CA ALA A 60 -7.84 -24.38 -16.02
C ALA A 60 -7.86 -23.67 -17.39
N ILE A 61 -8.37 -22.43 -17.42
CA ILE A 61 -8.40 -21.58 -18.62
C ILE A 61 -6.97 -21.10 -18.95
N TRP A 62 -6.17 -20.76 -17.95
CA TRP A 62 -4.77 -20.35 -18.15
C TRP A 62 -3.89 -21.47 -18.72
N ARG A 63 -4.02 -22.71 -18.22
CA ARG A 63 -3.28 -23.86 -18.77
C ARG A 63 -3.61 -24.16 -20.23
N PHE A 64 -4.86 -23.98 -20.64
CA PHE A 64 -5.29 -24.22 -22.02
C PHE A 64 -4.71 -23.19 -23.01
N LEU A 65 -4.49 -21.96 -22.56
CA LEU A 65 -3.91 -20.89 -23.37
C LEU A 65 -2.38 -20.98 -23.50
N GLU A 66 -1.69 -21.47 -22.46
CA GLU A 66 -0.24 -21.72 -22.52
C GLU A 66 0.13 -22.87 -23.46
N GLU A 67 -0.70 -23.91 -23.57
CA GLU A 67 -0.45 -25.06 -24.44
C GLU A 67 -0.72 -24.78 -25.94
N SER A 68 -1.27 -23.61 -26.28
CA SER A 68 -1.77 -23.30 -27.63
C SER A 68 -0.97 -22.21 -28.38
N GLY A 69 0.17 -21.74 -27.84
CA GLY A 69 0.99 -20.68 -28.46
C GLY A 69 1.78 -21.15 -29.69
N PRO A 70 1.90 -20.35 -30.77
CA PRO A 70 2.64 -20.74 -31.97
C PRO A 70 4.17 -20.63 -31.79
N GLU A 71 4.91 -21.61 -32.31
CA GLU A 71 6.39 -21.59 -32.40
C GLU A 71 6.87 -20.40 -33.26
N VAL A 72 7.76 -19.57 -32.70
CA VAL A 72 8.44 -18.47 -33.41
C VAL A 72 9.89 -18.90 -33.68
N ASN A 73 10.33 -18.77 -34.94
CA ASN A 73 11.71 -18.99 -35.37
C ASN A 73 12.52 -17.68 -35.28
N ASP A 74 13.68 -17.72 -34.65
CA ASP A 74 14.62 -16.59 -34.51
C ASP A 74 15.49 -16.37 -35.77
N PRO A 75 15.76 -15.10 -36.17
CA PRO A 75 16.82 -14.79 -37.12
C PRO A 75 18.14 -14.37 -36.42
N GLU A 76 19.26 -14.73 -37.04
CA GLU A 76 20.63 -14.38 -36.65
C GLU A 76 20.85 -12.87 -36.48
N VAL A 77 21.54 -12.50 -35.38
CA VAL A 77 21.98 -11.13 -35.09
C VAL A 77 23.48 -11.02 -35.34
N THR A 78 23.88 -10.01 -36.12
CA THR A 78 25.26 -9.60 -36.38
C THR A 78 25.73 -8.56 -35.36
N GLU A 79 26.92 -8.79 -34.79
CA GLU A 79 27.57 -7.91 -33.81
C GLU A 79 28.08 -6.59 -34.43
N SER A 80 27.85 -5.47 -33.73
CA SER A 80 28.56 -4.21 -33.97
C SER A 80 29.07 -3.62 -32.66
N VAL A 81 30.24 -2.99 -32.73
CA VAL A 81 31.09 -2.54 -31.60
C VAL A 81 30.58 -1.21 -31.01
N PRO A 82 30.53 -1.01 -29.67
CA PRO A 82 30.02 0.22 -29.07
C PRO A 82 31.08 1.29 -28.78
N GLU A 83 30.65 2.55 -28.86
CA GLU A 83 31.38 3.76 -28.41
C GLU A 83 31.30 3.97 -26.88
N PRO A 84 32.26 4.69 -26.26
CA PRO A 84 32.29 4.90 -24.81
C PRO A 84 31.51 6.16 -24.38
N GLY A 85 30.56 6.02 -23.43
CA GLY A 85 30.07 7.15 -22.64
C GLY A 85 28.59 7.18 -22.25
N ARG A 86 28.08 6.13 -21.59
CA ARG A 86 26.93 6.16 -20.67
C ARG A 86 26.87 4.82 -19.95
N GLU A 87 27.09 4.83 -18.63
CA GLU A 87 26.97 3.64 -17.78
C GLU A 87 25.48 3.32 -17.62
N HIS A 88 24.97 2.47 -18.51
CA HIS A 88 23.77 1.69 -18.25
C HIS A 88 24.26 0.41 -17.56
N ASP A 89 23.72 0.10 -16.39
CA ASP A 89 23.89 -1.18 -15.70
C ASP A 89 23.42 -2.31 -16.64
N ASN A 90 24.33 -2.86 -17.43
CA ASN A 90 24.05 -3.98 -18.33
C ASN A 90 24.57 -5.28 -17.71
N VAL A 91 23.65 -6.24 -17.61
CA VAL A 91 23.75 -7.51 -16.93
C VAL A 91 24.12 -8.58 -17.97
N ASP A 92 25.31 -9.17 -17.88
CA ASP A 92 25.63 -10.41 -18.59
C ASP A 92 25.81 -11.56 -17.58
N THR A 93 24.73 -12.33 -17.39
CA THR A 93 24.74 -13.76 -17.07
C THR A 93 23.32 -14.28 -17.23
N VAL A 94 23.08 -15.08 -18.28
CA VAL A 94 21.77 -15.65 -18.63
C VAL A 94 21.38 -16.72 -17.60
N VAL A 95 20.81 -16.26 -16.49
CA VAL A 95 19.82 -17.01 -15.70
C VAL A 95 18.48 -16.79 -16.41
N PRO A 96 17.56 -17.76 -16.52
CA PRO A 96 16.23 -17.52 -17.07
C PRO A 96 15.66 -16.28 -16.39
N GLU A 97 15.47 -15.20 -17.14
CA GLU A 97 15.05 -13.91 -16.61
C GLU A 97 13.73 -14.14 -15.87
N LEU A 98 13.79 -14.11 -14.54
CA LEU A 98 12.61 -13.71 -13.78
C LEU A 98 12.27 -12.34 -14.37
N ILE A 99 11.21 -12.29 -15.17
CA ILE A 99 10.57 -11.05 -15.60
C ILE A 99 10.56 -10.17 -14.36
N PRO A 100 11.25 -9.01 -14.37
CA PRO A 100 11.30 -8.14 -13.22
C PRO A 100 9.89 -7.98 -12.69
N TRP A 101 9.68 -8.14 -11.38
CA TRP A 101 8.33 -8.12 -10.82
C TRP A 101 7.64 -6.76 -11.06
N ASP A 102 8.37 -5.74 -11.49
CA ASP A 102 7.86 -4.45 -11.93
C ASP A 102 7.58 -4.38 -13.45
N ALA A 103 8.02 -5.34 -14.27
CA ALA A 103 7.76 -5.35 -15.72
C ALA A 103 6.29 -5.59 -16.08
N HIS A 104 5.49 -6.14 -15.16
CA HIS A 104 4.03 -6.25 -15.29
C HIS A 104 3.27 -5.06 -14.69
N LEU A 105 3.96 -4.15 -14.00
CA LEU A 105 3.40 -2.85 -13.68
C LEU A 105 3.53 -2.01 -14.95
N GLU A 106 2.42 -1.88 -15.66
CA GLU A 106 2.29 -1.28 -17.00
C GLU A 106 3.26 -0.12 -17.25
N ASN A 107 3.73 -0.03 -18.50
CA ASN A 107 4.59 1.05 -19.01
C ASN A 107 4.16 2.40 -18.41
N PRO A 108 4.94 3.04 -17.52
CA PRO A 108 4.50 4.17 -16.67
C PRO A 108 4.22 5.48 -17.44
N ASN A 109 4.04 5.39 -18.75
CA ASN A 109 4.32 6.47 -19.68
C ASN A 109 3.09 7.25 -20.17
N ILE A 110 1.85 7.02 -19.71
CA ILE A 110 0.69 7.52 -20.49
C ILE A 110 -0.30 8.42 -19.73
N HIS A 111 -0.43 8.42 -18.39
CA HIS A 111 -1.56 9.16 -17.77
C HIS A 111 -1.26 10.21 -16.66
N ASP A 112 -0.08 10.23 -16.02
CA ASP A 112 0.06 10.94 -14.73
C ASP A 112 0.68 12.35 -14.75
N ARG A 113 0.92 12.94 -15.92
CA ARG A 113 1.25 14.39 -15.98
C ARG A 113 0.10 15.29 -15.54
N GLN A 114 -1.13 14.76 -15.43
CA GLN A 114 -2.29 15.56 -15.01
C GLN A 114 -2.15 16.09 -13.58
N TYR A 115 -1.58 15.31 -12.65
CA TYR A 115 -1.34 15.78 -11.27
C TYR A 115 -0.42 17.01 -11.22
N PHE A 116 0.51 17.11 -12.17
CA PHE A 116 1.47 18.20 -12.26
C PHE A 116 1.11 19.25 -13.32
N ALA A 117 0.09 19.02 -14.15
CA ALA A 117 -0.23 19.87 -15.30
C ALA A 117 -0.56 21.31 -14.88
N ASP A 118 -1.19 21.46 -13.71
CA ASP A 118 -1.54 22.76 -13.12
C ASP A 118 -0.58 23.20 -12.00
N MET A 119 0.56 22.51 -11.81
CA MET A 119 1.48 22.87 -10.75
C MET A 119 2.12 24.23 -10.98
N GLN A 120 2.00 25.07 -9.96
CA GLN A 120 2.60 26.39 -9.93
C GLN A 120 4.14 26.27 -9.90
N PRO A 121 4.87 27.30 -10.35
CA PRO A 121 6.34 27.29 -10.39
C PRO A 121 7.01 26.89 -9.06
N HIS A 122 6.40 27.27 -7.92
CA HIS A 122 6.91 26.92 -6.59
C HIS A 122 6.91 25.42 -6.29
N ALA A 123 5.91 24.68 -6.79
CA ALA A 123 5.86 23.24 -6.60
C ALA A 123 6.94 22.53 -7.42
N THR A 124 7.16 22.98 -8.67
CA THR A 124 8.27 22.50 -9.51
C THR A 124 9.63 22.77 -8.88
N GLU A 125 9.83 23.96 -8.33
CA GLU A 125 11.06 24.30 -7.60
C GLU A 125 11.24 23.42 -6.35
N PHE A 126 10.16 23.18 -5.60
CA PHE A 126 10.16 22.30 -4.45
C PHE A 126 10.57 20.88 -4.83
N ILE A 127 10.01 20.32 -5.92
CA ILE A 127 10.37 19.00 -6.44
C ILE A 127 11.85 18.96 -6.83
N ALA A 128 12.32 19.95 -7.59
CA ALA A 128 13.69 19.97 -8.11
C ALA A 128 14.78 19.99 -7.03
N ARG A 129 14.47 20.51 -5.83
CA ARG A 129 15.40 20.56 -4.68
C ARG A 129 15.19 19.44 -3.66
N SER A 130 14.23 18.55 -3.88
CA SER A 130 13.83 17.54 -2.92
C SER A 130 14.11 16.13 -3.44
N GLU A 131 14.52 15.27 -2.52
CA GLU A 131 14.60 13.83 -2.74
C GLU A 131 13.42 13.16 -2.04
N PHE A 132 12.73 12.26 -2.74
CA PHE A 132 11.55 11.57 -2.24
C PHE A 132 11.87 10.13 -1.87
N VAL A 133 11.44 9.71 -0.68
CA VAL A 133 11.83 8.45 -0.06
C VAL A 133 10.60 7.73 0.48
N SER A 134 10.37 6.49 0.06
CA SER A 134 9.37 5.63 0.71
C SER A 134 9.88 5.14 2.06
N LEU A 135 9.01 5.17 3.07
CA LEU A 135 9.23 4.59 4.40
C LEU A 135 8.60 3.19 4.55
N GLY A 136 8.24 2.56 3.43
CA GLY A 136 7.69 1.20 3.42
C GLY A 136 6.28 1.13 3.98
N CYS A 137 6.04 0.15 4.86
CA CYS A 137 4.73 -0.41 5.21
C CYS A 137 4.05 -1.17 4.08
N TYR A 138 4.12 -0.63 2.88
CA TYR A 138 3.57 -1.22 1.68
C TYR A 138 4.40 -0.74 0.48
N CYS A 139 4.29 -1.44 -0.64
CA CYS A 139 4.98 -1.09 -1.88
C CYS A 139 4.35 0.12 -2.59
N ALA A 140 3.08 0.47 -2.31
CA ALA A 140 2.37 1.52 -3.03
C ALA A 140 3.04 2.91 -2.97
N PRO A 141 3.60 3.39 -1.84
CA PRO A 141 4.30 4.67 -1.83
C PRO A 141 5.52 4.70 -2.76
N ALA A 142 6.32 3.63 -2.81
CA ALA A 142 7.46 3.55 -3.73
C ALA A 142 6.99 3.52 -5.19
N TYR A 143 5.92 2.77 -5.47
CA TYR A 143 5.31 2.71 -6.79
C TYR A 143 4.72 4.07 -7.21
N ALA A 144 4.04 4.78 -6.31
CA ALA A 144 3.50 6.11 -6.57
C ALA A 144 4.59 7.14 -6.86
N LEU A 145 5.71 7.10 -6.12
CA LEU A 145 6.87 7.94 -6.42
C LEU A 145 7.45 7.63 -7.82
N GLN A 146 7.39 6.38 -8.27
CA GLN A 146 7.80 6.00 -9.62
C GLN A 146 6.82 6.51 -10.68
N LEU A 147 5.51 6.37 -10.46
CA LEU A 147 4.46 6.90 -11.36
C LEU A 147 4.57 8.41 -11.56
N LEU A 148 4.88 9.15 -10.48
CA LEU A 148 5.06 10.60 -10.52
C LEU A 148 6.44 11.04 -11.06
N ASP A 149 7.31 10.12 -11.46
CA ASP A 149 8.72 10.38 -11.80
C ASP A 149 9.47 11.15 -10.68
N LEU A 150 9.11 10.92 -9.42
CA LEU A 150 9.77 11.50 -8.25
C LEU A 150 10.82 10.55 -7.65
N ARG A 151 10.74 9.25 -7.95
CA ARG A 151 11.69 8.23 -7.48
C ARG A 151 12.97 8.26 -8.32
N LYS A 152 13.95 9.05 -7.89
CA LYS A 152 15.27 9.12 -8.55
C LYS A 152 16.26 8.06 -8.06
N ASN A 153 16.04 7.53 -6.87
CA ASN A 153 16.85 6.48 -6.27
C ASN A 153 15.98 5.41 -5.62
N SER A 154 16.54 4.21 -5.44
CA SER A 154 15.95 3.17 -4.59
C SER A 154 16.38 3.34 -3.13
N TYR A 155 15.48 3.00 -2.20
CA TYR A 155 15.67 3.14 -0.75
C TYR A 155 15.43 1.83 0.00
N PRO A 156 15.94 1.70 1.23
CA PRO A 156 15.92 0.41 1.95
C PRO A 156 14.50 -0.06 2.27
N PHE A 157 13.52 0.85 2.36
CA PHE A 157 12.16 0.52 2.72
C PHE A 157 11.17 0.40 1.55
N ASP A 158 11.62 0.52 0.29
CA ASP A 158 10.70 0.53 -0.88
C ASP A 158 9.83 -0.73 -0.98
N TRP A 159 10.37 -1.89 -0.57
CA TRP A 159 9.77 -3.22 -0.77
C TRP A 159 9.70 -4.05 0.52
N VAL A 160 9.62 -3.37 1.67
CA VAL A 160 9.58 -4.01 2.98
C VAL A 160 8.31 -3.63 3.75
N ARG A 161 7.89 -4.50 4.66
CA ARG A 161 6.90 -4.15 5.68
C ARG A 161 7.66 -3.67 6.90
N SER A 162 7.31 -2.49 7.38
CA SER A 162 7.99 -1.85 8.47
C SER A 162 6.99 -1.19 9.41
N PRO A 163 7.14 -1.33 10.74
CA PRO A 163 6.49 -0.43 11.69
C PRO A 163 7.33 0.85 11.80
N LEU A 164 6.70 1.98 12.16
CA LEU A 164 7.43 3.24 12.28
C LEU A 164 8.54 3.19 13.33
N GLU A 165 8.30 2.53 14.46
CA GLU A 165 9.32 2.27 15.49
C GLU A 165 10.50 1.44 14.99
N GLY A 166 10.27 0.53 14.05
CA GLY A 166 11.31 -0.24 13.40
C GLY A 166 12.21 0.62 12.52
N ILE A 167 11.64 1.62 11.84
CA ILE A 167 12.39 2.60 11.06
C ILE A 167 13.26 3.45 11.98
N VAL A 168 12.69 3.94 13.09
CA VAL A 168 13.43 4.69 14.11
C VAL A 168 14.58 3.85 14.68
N HIS A 169 14.33 2.57 14.98
CA HIS A 169 15.38 1.63 15.39
C HIS A 169 16.48 1.52 14.34
N CYS A 170 16.14 1.31 13.07
CA CYS A 170 17.11 1.21 11.99
C CYS A 170 17.98 2.47 11.88
N ILE A 171 17.40 3.67 12.04
CA ILE A 171 18.15 4.92 12.05
C ILE A 171 19.13 4.95 13.23
N ASN A 172 18.64 4.70 14.44
CA ASN A 172 19.43 4.74 15.67
C ASN A 172 20.57 3.70 15.68
N ALA A 173 20.33 2.53 15.09
CA ALA A 173 21.29 1.44 14.98
C ALA A 173 22.16 1.54 13.71
N GLU A 174 22.07 2.62 12.95
CA GLU A 174 22.72 2.81 11.64
C GLU A 174 22.55 1.60 10.70
N PHE A 175 21.37 0.98 10.72
CA PHE A 175 21.01 -0.20 9.94
C PHE A 175 21.88 -1.46 10.21
N SER A 176 22.60 -1.51 11.33
CA SER A 176 23.52 -2.63 11.65
C SER A 176 22.88 -4.01 11.71
N ASP A 177 21.61 -4.09 12.12
CA ASP A 177 20.80 -5.31 12.16
C ASP A 177 19.66 -5.32 11.13
N PHE A 178 19.69 -4.43 10.12
CA PHE A 178 18.61 -4.29 9.15
C PHE A 178 18.32 -5.58 8.38
N LEU A 179 19.38 -6.28 7.94
CA LEU A 179 19.28 -7.54 7.18
C LEU A 179 19.09 -8.78 8.06
N SER A 180 18.68 -8.60 9.32
CA SER A 180 18.30 -9.71 10.20
C SER A 180 16.94 -10.29 9.79
N TYR A 181 16.78 -11.59 9.97
CA TYR A 181 15.51 -12.29 9.84
C TYR A 181 15.59 -13.60 10.65
N THR A 182 14.44 -14.12 11.07
CA THR A 182 14.35 -15.38 11.82
C THR A 182 13.73 -16.52 11.02
N GLU A 183 12.91 -16.20 10.02
CA GLU A 183 12.21 -17.19 9.21
C GLU A 183 12.19 -16.78 7.74
N ARG A 184 12.31 -17.75 6.84
CA ARG A 184 12.11 -17.60 5.40
C ARG A 184 10.95 -18.50 4.99
N ARG A 185 9.95 -17.97 4.30
CA ARG A 185 8.88 -18.76 3.68
C ARG A 185 8.79 -18.44 2.20
N ARG A 186 8.42 -19.45 1.42
CA ARG A 186 8.02 -19.22 0.04
C ARG A 186 6.55 -18.79 0.04
N GLY A 187 6.24 -17.65 -0.59
CA GLY A 187 4.86 -17.20 -0.75
C GLY A 187 4.07 -18.23 -1.56
N GLU A 188 2.88 -18.60 -1.08
CA GLU A 188 2.02 -19.59 -1.76
C GLU A 188 1.58 -19.10 -3.15
N GLU A 189 1.35 -17.79 -3.28
CA GLU A 189 0.82 -17.15 -4.50
C GLU A 189 1.93 -16.50 -5.34
N GLU A 190 2.90 -15.85 -4.71
CA GLU A 190 3.80 -14.91 -5.41
C GLU A 190 5.13 -15.52 -5.88
N LEU A 191 5.30 -16.84 -5.77
CA LEU A 191 6.48 -17.64 -6.16
C LEU A 191 7.85 -17.22 -5.60
N HIS A 192 7.92 -16.12 -4.83
CA HIS A 192 9.13 -15.57 -4.24
C HIS A 192 9.25 -15.85 -2.74
N ASP A 193 10.47 -15.66 -2.23
CA ASP A 193 10.78 -15.83 -0.82
C ASP A 193 10.49 -14.56 -0.02
N VAL A 194 9.82 -14.74 1.12
CA VAL A 194 9.56 -13.69 2.10
C VAL A 194 10.37 -13.99 3.37
N PHE A 195 11.07 -12.99 3.87
CA PHE A 195 11.93 -13.08 5.06
C PHE A 195 11.27 -12.33 6.22
N TYR A 196 10.91 -13.06 7.26
CA TYR A 196 10.11 -12.58 8.41
C TYR A 196 10.93 -12.44 9.68
N GLY A 197 10.37 -11.67 10.63
CA GLY A 197 10.91 -11.57 11.98
C GLY A 197 12.25 -10.84 12.04
N ALA A 198 12.43 -9.76 11.27
CA ALA A 198 13.61 -8.93 11.43
C ALA A 198 13.67 -8.33 12.84
N HIS A 199 14.86 -8.13 13.40
CA HIS A 199 15.04 -7.63 14.78
C HIS A 199 14.40 -6.26 15.02
N TRP A 200 14.30 -5.46 13.97
CA TRP A 200 13.65 -4.14 13.97
C TRP A 200 12.12 -4.23 13.81
N GLY A 201 11.54 -5.43 13.79
CA GLY A 201 10.09 -5.65 13.79
C GLY A 201 9.42 -5.62 12.41
N GLY A 202 10.16 -5.81 11.32
CA GLY A 202 9.59 -5.88 9.96
C GLY A 202 9.95 -7.12 9.18
N SER A 203 9.67 -7.10 7.87
CA SER A 203 9.86 -8.22 6.96
C SER A 203 10.15 -7.78 5.52
N PHE A 204 10.83 -8.63 4.75
CA PHE A 204 11.23 -8.39 3.36
C PHE A 204 10.41 -9.27 2.42
N TRP A 205 9.74 -8.65 1.45
CA TRP A 205 8.79 -9.36 0.57
C TRP A 205 9.36 -9.55 -0.83
N HIS A 206 10.10 -8.60 -1.39
CA HIS A 206 10.60 -8.70 -2.77
C HIS A 206 12.13 -8.72 -2.86
N ALA A 207 12.80 -9.28 -1.84
CA ALA A 207 14.26 -9.34 -1.79
C ALA A 207 14.73 -10.71 -1.31
N ASN A 208 15.66 -11.30 -2.05
CA ASN A 208 16.34 -12.52 -1.63
C ASN A 208 17.54 -12.16 -0.72
N LEU A 209 17.38 -12.29 0.59
CA LEU A 209 18.44 -11.93 1.55
C LEU A 209 19.59 -12.93 1.64
N ASP A 210 19.48 -14.08 0.97
CA ASP A 210 20.56 -15.07 0.86
C ASP A 210 21.47 -14.79 -0.34
N ASP A 211 21.04 -13.94 -1.26
CA ASP A 211 21.88 -13.45 -2.35
C ASP A 211 22.79 -12.31 -1.86
N ALA A 212 24.11 -12.52 -1.98
CA ALA A 212 25.11 -11.56 -1.51
C ALA A 212 25.01 -10.19 -2.21
N ARG A 213 24.68 -10.18 -3.51
CA ARG A 213 24.53 -8.95 -4.29
C ARG A 213 23.33 -8.14 -3.81
N THR A 214 22.19 -8.80 -3.61
CA THR A 214 20.98 -8.18 -3.04
C THR A 214 21.27 -7.55 -1.67
N ARG A 215 22.02 -8.23 -0.80
CA ARG A 215 22.42 -7.69 0.51
C ARG A 215 23.27 -6.43 0.37
N GLU A 216 24.28 -6.45 -0.49
CA GLU A 216 25.15 -5.30 -0.76
C GLU A 216 24.35 -4.10 -1.28
N ASP A 217 23.44 -4.34 -2.21
CA ASP A 217 22.55 -3.30 -2.76
C ASP A 217 21.65 -2.69 -1.70
N ILE A 218 21.06 -3.49 -0.82
CA ILE A 218 20.23 -3.00 0.29
C ILE A 218 21.07 -2.16 1.26
N LEU A 219 22.30 -2.59 1.60
CA LEU A 219 23.19 -1.81 2.46
C LEU A 219 23.59 -0.49 1.83
N ARG A 220 23.86 -0.45 0.52
CA ARG A 220 24.11 0.80 -0.21
C ARG A 220 22.90 1.74 -0.14
N ARG A 221 21.69 1.22 -0.29
CA ARG A 221 20.44 2.00 -0.13
C ARG A 221 20.30 2.54 1.30
N ALA A 222 20.66 1.76 2.32
CA ALA A 222 20.68 2.19 3.71
C ALA A 222 21.71 3.32 3.96
N GLN A 223 22.92 3.22 3.38
CA GLN A 223 23.89 4.33 3.45
C GLN A 223 23.34 5.60 2.80
N ARG A 224 22.70 5.49 1.63
CA ARG A 224 22.03 6.64 0.98
C ARG A 224 20.96 7.26 1.87
N PHE A 225 20.15 6.44 2.52
CA PHE A 225 19.13 6.89 3.47
C PHE A 225 19.74 7.73 4.61
N LEU A 226 20.91 7.34 5.12
CA LEU A 226 21.69 8.08 6.12
C LEU A 226 22.43 9.31 5.55
N GLY A 227 22.17 9.72 4.31
CA GLY A 227 22.83 10.86 3.66
C GLY A 227 24.28 10.58 3.24
N ARG A 228 24.67 9.30 3.17
CA ARG A 228 25.99 8.85 2.71
C ARG A 228 25.84 8.28 1.30
N GLY A 229 26.25 9.02 0.27
CA GLY A 229 26.20 8.54 -1.11
C GLY A 229 25.82 9.64 -2.10
N ASP A 230 25.05 9.25 -3.10
CA ASP A 230 24.91 9.99 -4.37
C ASP A 230 23.92 11.16 -4.32
N VAL A 231 23.23 11.36 -3.20
CA VAL A 231 22.25 12.44 -3.03
C VAL A 231 22.90 13.59 -2.26
N PRO A 232 22.86 14.84 -2.78
CA PRO A 232 23.39 16.00 -2.07
C PRO A 232 22.85 16.09 -0.64
N ARG A 233 23.74 16.32 0.33
CA ARG A 233 23.38 16.40 1.74
C ARG A 233 22.44 17.56 2.05
N GLN A 234 22.50 18.61 1.25
CA GLN A 234 21.69 19.82 1.41
C GLN A 234 20.31 19.73 0.74
N ALA A 235 20.07 18.74 -0.12
CA ALA A 235 18.76 18.57 -0.72
C ALA A 235 17.71 18.28 0.36
N SER A 236 16.52 18.84 0.19
CA SER A 236 15.38 18.54 1.06
C SER A 236 15.04 17.05 0.96
N ARG A 237 14.41 16.49 2.00
CA ARG A 237 13.98 15.10 2.04
C ARG A 237 12.50 15.02 2.32
N VAL A 238 11.77 14.34 1.45
CA VAL A 238 10.34 14.09 1.58
C VAL A 238 10.15 12.60 1.81
N PHE A 239 9.70 12.24 3.00
CA PHE A 239 9.46 10.86 3.38
C PHE A 239 7.97 10.55 3.29
N VAL A 240 7.61 9.50 2.55
CA VAL A 240 6.22 9.09 2.35
C VAL A 240 5.98 7.76 3.05
N ARG A 241 5.00 7.73 3.94
CA ARG A 241 4.66 6.58 4.77
C ARG A 241 3.17 6.32 4.67
N LEU A 242 2.82 5.07 4.41
CA LEU A 242 1.45 4.61 4.57
C LEU A 242 1.30 4.01 5.96
N VAL A 243 0.43 4.58 6.78
CA VAL A 243 0.21 4.17 8.18
C VAL A 243 -0.75 2.98 8.26
N ASN A 244 -1.57 2.82 7.23
CA ASN A 244 -2.52 1.73 7.07
C ASN A 244 -2.70 1.43 5.59
N LEU A 245 -2.40 0.19 5.20
CA LEU A 245 -2.95 -0.33 3.96
C LEU A 245 -3.80 -1.51 4.33
N GLY A 246 -4.99 -1.55 3.75
CA GLY A 246 -5.59 -2.83 3.45
C GLY A 246 -5.59 -3.13 1.98
N LEU A 247 -5.24 -4.36 1.67
CA LEU A 247 -5.71 -4.91 0.42
C LEU A 247 -7.18 -5.23 0.61
N PRO A 248 -8.07 -4.82 -0.31
CA PRO A 248 -9.42 -5.35 -0.40
C PRO A 248 -9.30 -6.82 -0.85
N LEU A 249 -8.79 -7.68 0.02
CA LEU A 249 -8.99 -9.11 -0.12
C LEU A 249 -10.50 -9.30 0.00
N ALA A 250 -11.11 -9.83 -1.05
CA ALA A 250 -12.54 -10.05 -1.22
C ALA A 250 -13.13 -11.08 -0.23
N LEU A 251 -12.52 -11.24 0.94
CA LEU A 251 -13.07 -12.01 2.04
C LEU A 251 -14.05 -11.13 2.81
N PRO A 252 -15.27 -11.62 3.09
CA PRO A 252 -16.24 -10.87 3.86
C PRO A 252 -15.65 -10.57 5.24
N PHE A 253 -15.50 -9.26 5.53
CA PHE A 253 -14.97 -8.64 6.75
C PHE A 253 -15.54 -9.17 8.09
N ALA A 254 -16.56 -10.04 8.05
CA ALA A 254 -17.40 -10.42 9.18
C ALA A 254 -16.82 -11.50 10.13
N LEU A 255 -15.61 -12.03 9.90
CA LEU A 255 -15.12 -13.20 10.66
C LEU A 255 -13.86 -13.00 11.50
N PHE A 256 -13.20 -11.84 11.47
CA PHE A 256 -12.01 -11.61 12.30
C PHE A 256 -12.39 -10.98 13.65
N ARG A 257 -12.26 -11.74 14.74
CA ARG A 257 -12.42 -11.20 16.10
C ARG A 257 -11.07 -10.66 16.60
N PRO A 258 -10.97 -9.39 17.00
CA PRO A 258 -9.74 -8.85 17.56
C PRO A 258 -9.40 -9.49 18.91
N SER A 259 -8.10 -9.65 19.17
CA SER A 259 -7.61 -10.04 20.50
C SER A 259 -7.65 -8.83 21.43
N PRO A 260 -8.31 -8.91 22.60
CA PRO A 260 -8.34 -7.80 23.56
C PRO A 260 -6.93 -7.55 24.14
N GLY A 261 -6.49 -6.29 24.14
CA GLY A 261 -5.29 -5.85 24.86
C GLY A 261 -4.07 -5.44 24.02
N LYS A 262 -4.13 -5.49 22.68
CA LYS A 262 -3.07 -4.90 21.83
C LYS A 262 -3.32 -3.42 21.58
N THR A 263 -2.31 -2.61 21.85
CA THR A 263 -2.24 -1.18 21.48
C THR A 263 -2.41 -1.01 19.98
N ARG A 264 -3.17 0.02 19.58
CA ARG A 264 -3.56 0.32 18.20
C ARG A 264 -2.40 0.94 17.43
N ASN A 265 -1.99 0.32 16.32
CA ASN A 265 -0.80 0.75 15.58
C ASN A 265 -0.95 2.13 14.94
N SER A 266 -2.13 2.50 14.44
CA SER A 266 -2.30 3.74 13.66
C SER A 266 -2.14 5.02 14.47
N THR A 267 -2.85 5.10 15.60
CA THR A 267 -2.77 6.23 16.52
C THR A 267 -1.38 6.32 17.14
N ARG A 268 -0.73 5.17 17.35
CA ARG A 268 0.66 5.11 17.84
C ARG A 268 1.65 5.63 16.79
N GLU A 269 1.45 5.29 15.52
CA GLU A 269 2.31 5.78 14.42
C GLU A 269 2.18 7.30 14.22
N LEU A 270 1.01 7.91 14.46
CA LEU A 270 0.85 9.37 14.41
C LEU A 270 1.75 10.06 15.45
N GLU A 271 1.79 9.56 16.68
CA GLU A 271 2.66 10.10 17.74
C GLU A 271 4.15 9.85 17.42
N GLN A 272 4.45 8.68 16.84
CA GLN A 272 5.82 8.33 16.43
C GLN A 272 6.30 9.13 15.21
N ALA A 273 5.41 9.69 14.39
CA ALA A 273 5.81 10.47 13.22
C ALA A 273 6.63 11.71 13.57
N TRP A 274 6.27 12.38 14.67
CA TRP A 274 7.09 13.46 15.21
C TRP A 274 8.47 12.96 15.64
N GLN A 275 8.53 11.84 16.38
CA GLN A 275 9.80 11.24 16.81
C GLN A 275 10.68 10.86 15.61
N LEU A 276 10.10 10.23 14.59
CA LEU A 276 10.77 9.89 13.35
C LEU A 276 11.35 11.13 12.69
N ARG A 277 10.57 12.22 12.55
CA ARG A 277 11.06 13.46 11.97
C ARG A 277 12.24 14.04 12.76
N GLN A 278 12.17 14.03 14.10
CA GLN A 278 13.29 14.49 14.94
C GLN A 278 14.56 13.65 14.70
N GLN A 279 14.42 12.32 14.62
CA GLN A 279 15.55 11.43 14.34
C GLN A 279 16.14 11.67 12.95
N LEU A 280 15.29 11.89 11.94
CA LEU A 280 15.73 12.23 10.58
C LEU A 280 16.46 13.57 10.53
N MET A 281 15.99 14.59 11.27
CA MET A 281 16.67 15.88 11.36
C MET A 281 18.05 15.77 12.02
N MET A 282 18.19 14.94 13.07
CA MET A 282 19.49 14.69 13.70
C MET A 282 20.43 13.87 12.81
N THR A 283 19.88 12.93 12.04
CA THR A 283 20.64 12.08 11.10
C THR A 283 21.08 12.85 9.86
N LEU A 284 20.28 13.80 9.40
CA LEU A 284 20.48 14.57 8.18
C LEU A 284 20.55 16.08 8.48
N PRO A 285 21.51 16.54 9.30
CA PRO A 285 21.54 17.91 9.81
C PRO A 285 21.82 18.96 8.73
N GLU A 286 22.36 18.55 7.58
CA GLU A 286 22.66 19.44 6.46
C GLU A 286 21.46 19.64 5.52
N ALA A 287 20.40 18.83 5.63
CA ALA A 287 19.24 18.91 4.75
C ALA A 287 18.48 20.23 4.96
N GLN A 288 18.12 20.91 3.87
CA GLN A 288 17.38 22.18 3.93
C GLN A 288 15.98 22.04 4.55
N GLY A 289 15.39 20.84 4.46
CA GLY A 289 14.10 20.54 5.05
C GLY A 289 13.86 19.04 5.13
N ILE A 290 13.23 18.61 6.22
CA ILE A 290 12.74 17.25 6.42
C ILE A 290 11.22 17.30 6.50
N PHE A 291 10.58 16.66 5.54
CA PHE A 291 9.14 16.60 5.37
C PHE A 291 8.66 15.16 5.48
N VAL A 292 7.52 14.93 6.13
CA VAL A 292 6.92 13.60 6.30
C VAL A 292 5.45 13.65 5.88
N LEU A 293 5.08 12.82 4.91
CA LEU A 293 3.70 12.58 4.51
C LEU A 293 3.25 11.24 5.09
N LEU A 294 2.24 11.28 5.96
CA LEU A 294 1.54 10.10 6.45
C LEU A 294 0.24 9.92 5.67
N LEU A 295 0.05 8.74 5.10
CA LEU A 295 -1.16 8.37 4.38
C LEU A 295 -2.02 7.51 5.31
N VAL A 296 -3.28 7.89 5.49
CA VAL A 296 -4.23 7.23 6.40
C VAL A 296 -5.53 6.84 5.67
N GLU A 297 -5.72 5.57 5.34
CA GLU A 297 -6.94 5.03 4.73
C GLU A 297 -8.11 4.83 5.71
N LEU A 298 -9.28 4.46 5.17
CA LEU A 298 -10.46 4.07 5.95
C LEU A 298 -10.93 5.15 6.95
N GLN A 299 -10.97 6.40 6.50
CA GLN A 299 -11.42 7.55 7.31
C GLN A 299 -12.81 8.04 6.88
N GLY A 300 -13.43 8.89 7.69
CA GLY A 300 -14.74 9.48 7.38
C GLY A 300 -14.67 10.57 6.29
N GLU A 301 -13.52 11.24 6.15
CA GLU A 301 -13.32 12.34 5.22
C GLU A 301 -11.97 12.21 4.51
N ARG A 302 -11.94 12.61 3.23
CA ARG A 302 -10.72 12.67 2.42
C ARG A 302 -10.02 14.02 2.59
N GLY A 303 -8.69 14.00 2.54
CA GLY A 303 -7.89 15.20 2.28
C GLY A 303 -6.79 15.47 3.29
N PRO A 304 -6.07 16.59 3.11
CA PRO A 304 -4.92 16.93 3.96
C PRO A 304 -5.37 17.40 5.34
N MET A 305 -4.60 17.00 6.34
CA MET A 305 -4.73 17.33 7.75
C MET A 305 -3.39 17.89 8.24
N LEU A 306 -3.45 19.06 8.88
CA LEU A 306 -2.30 19.81 9.39
C LEU A 306 -2.40 19.95 10.90
N VAL A 307 -1.28 19.80 11.59
CA VAL A 307 -1.17 20.06 13.02
C VAL A 307 -0.48 21.41 13.24
N HIS A 308 -1.19 22.39 13.80
CA HIS A 308 -0.68 23.74 14.10
C HIS A 308 0.04 23.83 15.45
N ALA A 309 0.94 22.89 15.69
CA ALA A 309 1.82 22.88 16.85
C ALA A 309 3.25 22.57 16.39
N PRO A 310 4.29 22.90 17.17
CA PRO A 310 5.68 22.67 16.78
C PRO A 310 5.97 21.22 16.37
N GLU A 311 5.31 20.25 17.00
CA GLU A 311 5.43 18.84 16.65
C GLU A 311 4.92 18.50 15.25
N GLY A 312 3.96 19.28 14.72
CA GLY A 312 3.37 19.11 13.39
C GLY A 312 4.15 19.76 12.26
N GLU A 313 5.18 20.55 12.55
CA GLU A 313 5.95 21.24 11.52
C GLU A 313 6.58 20.24 10.53
N GLY A 314 6.37 20.45 9.24
CA GLY A 314 6.88 19.58 8.18
C GLY A 314 6.17 18.22 8.08
N ILE A 315 5.11 17.98 8.85
CA ILE A 315 4.32 16.75 8.79
C ILE A 315 2.94 17.05 8.20
N ILE A 316 2.55 16.30 7.18
CA ILE A 316 1.20 16.30 6.63
C ILE A 316 0.62 14.91 6.81
N VAL A 317 -0.62 14.82 7.27
CA VAL A 317 -1.38 13.58 7.26
C VAL A 317 -2.45 13.70 6.19
N PHE A 318 -2.56 12.75 5.28
CA PHE A 318 -3.58 12.73 4.24
C PHE A 318 -4.51 11.56 4.47
N SER A 319 -5.80 11.82 4.59
CA SER A 319 -6.79 10.77 4.79
C SER A 319 -7.46 10.35 3.48
N PHE A 320 -7.74 9.05 3.34
CA PHE A 320 -8.61 8.47 2.32
C PHE A 320 -9.86 7.91 2.98
N THR A 321 -10.98 7.93 2.26
CA THR A 321 -12.25 7.41 2.79
C THR A 321 -12.31 5.90 2.70
N GLU A 322 -13.34 5.32 3.31
CA GLU A 322 -13.70 3.91 3.08
C GLU A 322 -14.13 3.65 1.62
N GLU A 323 -14.79 4.61 0.98
CA GLU A 323 -15.20 4.48 -0.44
C GLU A 323 -13.98 4.34 -1.35
N ASP A 324 -12.93 5.13 -1.11
CA ASP A 324 -11.66 5.05 -1.83
C ASP A 324 -11.00 3.67 -1.72
N TYR A 325 -11.24 2.98 -0.62
CA TYR A 325 -10.71 1.67 -0.33
C TYR A 325 -11.52 0.55 -0.99
N GLN A 326 -12.84 0.71 -1.06
CA GLN A 326 -13.74 -0.27 -1.67
C GLN A 326 -13.66 -0.31 -3.19
N GLN A 327 -12.89 0.59 -3.82
CA GLN A 327 -12.67 0.59 -5.27
C GLN A 327 -11.96 -0.70 -5.70
N VAL A 328 -12.74 -1.61 -6.27
CA VAL A 328 -12.23 -2.83 -6.88
C VAL A 328 -11.45 -2.43 -8.14
N PRO A 329 -10.18 -2.85 -8.28
CA PRO A 329 -9.44 -2.66 -9.52
C PRO A 329 -10.25 -3.19 -10.71
N ALA A 330 -10.19 -2.50 -11.86
CA ALA A 330 -10.77 -3.03 -13.08
C ALA A 330 -10.20 -4.43 -13.39
N PRO A 331 -10.95 -5.34 -14.05
CA PRO A 331 -10.44 -6.67 -14.40
C PRO A 331 -9.09 -6.58 -15.12
N GLY A 332 -8.11 -7.38 -14.67
CA GLY A 332 -6.73 -7.37 -15.18
C GLY A 332 -5.81 -6.31 -14.57
N ARG A 333 -6.35 -5.38 -13.77
CA ARG A 333 -5.55 -4.34 -13.11
C ARG A 333 -5.04 -4.81 -11.76
N HIS A 334 -3.73 -4.69 -11.55
CA HIS A 334 -3.10 -5.10 -10.29
C HIS A 334 -3.54 -4.18 -9.13
N PRO A 335 -3.90 -4.70 -7.94
CA PRO A 335 -4.33 -3.89 -6.78
C PRO A 335 -3.31 -2.83 -6.35
N LEU A 336 -2.01 -3.10 -6.53
CA LEU A 336 -0.95 -2.13 -6.28
C LEU A 336 -1.10 -0.85 -7.11
N ALA A 337 -1.61 -0.96 -8.35
CA ALA A 337 -1.76 0.18 -9.24
C ALA A 337 -2.80 1.17 -8.70
N THR A 338 -3.97 0.68 -8.28
CA THR A 338 -5.02 1.48 -7.64
C THR A 338 -4.53 2.13 -6.34
N CYS A 339 -3.73 1.41 -5.54
CA CYS A 339 -3.14 1.99 -4.33
C CYS A 339 -2.09 3.07 -4.65
N GLY A 340 -1.28 2.84 -5.69
CA GLY A 340 -0.29 3.78 -6.19
C GLY A 340 -0.90 5.11 -6.62
N GLU A 341 -1.95 5.08 -7.45
CA GLU A 341 -2.66 6.29 -7.91
C GLU A 341 -3.24 7.11 -6.75
N ARG A 342 -3.81 6.45 -5.74
CA ARG A 342 -4.29 7.15 -4.54
C ARG A 342 -3.15 7.84 -3.80
N CYS A 343 -2.01 7.16 -3.67
CA CYS A 343 -0.80 7.76 -3.09
C CYS A 343 -0.28 8.93 -3.95
N CYS A 344 -0.36 8.85 -5.29
CA CYS A 344 0.04 9.90 -6.20
C CYS A 344 -0.66 11.23 -5.89
N GLU A 345 -1.98 11.20 -5.73
CA GLU A 345 -2.76 12.39 -5.38
C GLU A 345 -2.31 13.01 -4.05
N ALA A 346 -2.19 12.20 -3.00
CA ALA A 346 -1.79 12.68 -1.69
C ALA A 346 -0.38 13.29 -1.70
N ILE A 347 0.55 12.69 -2.46
CA ILE A 347 1.90 13.23 -2.65
C ILE A 347 1.84 14.58 -3.37
N ALA A 348 1.04 14.70 -4.43
CA ALA A 348 0.87 15.94 -5.16
C ALA A 348 0.29 17.06 -4.28
N GLU A 349 -0.75 16.78 -3.49
CA GLU A 349 -1.34 17.74 -2.54
C GLU A 349 -0.34 18.18 -1.46
N ALA A 350 0.45 17.23 -0.92
CA ALA A 350 1.49 17.55 0.05
C ALA A 350 2.59 18.46 -0.53
N ILE A 351 3.03 18.20 -1.77
CA ILE A 351 3.99 19.05 -2.48
C ILE A 351 3.46 20.48 -2.62
N ILE A 352 2.19 20.63 -3.03
CA ILE A 352 1.56 21.93 -3.20
C ILE A 352 1.57 22.70 -1.87
N LEU A 353 1.15 22.05 -0.78
CA LEU A 353 1.15 22.64 0.56
C LEU A 353 2.54 23.04 1.03
N TRP A 354 3.55 22.17 0.88
CA TRP A 354 4.93 22.48 1.28
C TRP A 354 5.63 23.51 0.39
N SER A 355 5.18 23.68 -0.86
CA SER A 355 5.64 24.79 -1.72
C SER A 355 5.08 26.16 -1.32
N GLY A 356 4.23 26.22 -0.28
CA GLY A 356 3.64 27.45 0.25
C GLY A 356 2.32 27.85 -0.40
N GLN A 357 1.79 27.03 -1.31
CA GLN A 357 0.48 27.29 -1.90
C GLN A 357 -0.62 26.90 -0.90
N ARG A 358 -1.59 27.80 -0.72
CA ARG A 358 -2.72 27.55 0.17
C ARG A 358 -3.70 26.59 -0.50
N ARG A 359 -3.96 25.46 0.15
CA ARG A 359 -5.05 24.54 -0.16
C ARG A 359 -5.94 24.38 1.08
N PRO A 360 -7.24 24.09 0.91
CA PRO A 360 -8.09 23.69 2.03
C PRO A 360 -7.48 22.47 2.72
N ALA A 361 -7.26 22.56 4.02
CA ALA A 361 -6.78 21.46 4.84
C ALA A 361 -7.45 21.53 6.20
N ARG A 362 -7.72 20.37 6.78
CA ARG A 362 -8.25 20.28 8.14
C ARG A 362 -7.13 20.61 9.13
N ALA A 363 -7.46 21.40 10.13
CA ALA A 363 -6.47 21.97 11.04
C ALA A 363 -6.71 21.47 12.46
N TYR A 364 -5.68 20.91 13.07
CA TYR A 364 -5.71 20.35 14.42
C TYR A 364 -4.71 21.09 15.31
N ALA A 365 -5.05 21.27 16.58
CA ALA A 365 -4.19 21.99 17.51
C ALA A 365 -3.02 21.15 18.05
N SER A 366 -3.05 19.82 17.91
CA SER A 366 -1.98 18.90 18.31
C SER A 366 -2.19 17.52 17.68
N PHE A 367 -1.19 16.64 17.73
CA PHE A 367 -1.36 15.25 17.32
C PHE A 367 -2.40 14.50 18.14
N ALA A 368 -2.57 14.84 19.43
CA ALA A 368 -3.60 14.24 20.27
C ALA A 368 -5.01 14.54 19.76
N HIS A 369 -5.27 15.78 19.30
CA HIS A 369 -6.56 16.12 18.70
C HIS A 369 -6.76 15.41 17.36
N LEU A 370 -5.72 15.31 16.53
CA LEU A 370 -5.77 14.58 15.27
C LEU A 370 -6.05 13.08 15.51
N ALA A 371 -5.34 12.46 16.45
CA ALA A 371 -5.51 11.05 16.79
C ALA A 371 -6.89 10.73 17.37
N ALA A 372 -7.55 11.70 18.01
CA ALA A 372 -8.92 11.56 18.51
C ALA A 372 -9.98 11.60 17.39
N ASP A 373 -9.66 12.22 16.24
CA ASP A 373 -10.56 12.35 15.09
C ASP A 373 -10.38 11.23 14.06
N ILE A 374 -9.20 10.61 14.02
CA ILE A 374 -8.88 9.50 13.12
C ILE A 374 -9.48 8.19 13.65
N TYR A 375 -10.08 7.39 12.76
CA TYR A 375 -10.57 6.07 13.11
C TYR A 375 -9.41 5.15 13.51
N PRO A 376 -9.47 4.55 14.71
CA PRO A 376 -8.43 3.64 15.16
C PRO A 376 -8.44 2.37 14.31
N PHE A 377 -7.26 1.90 13.93
CA PHE A 377 -7.13 0.62 13.25
C PHE A 377 -5.87 -0.14 13.73
N ASP A 378 -5.91 -1.46 13.59
CA ASP A 378 -4.77 -2.35 13.80
C ASP A 378 -4.34 -2.96 12.48
N GLY A 379 -3.11 -2.68 12.05
CA GLY A 379 -2.53 -3.22 10.81
C GLY A 379 -1.90 -4.59 10.96
N GLY A 380 -1.96 -5.17 12.16
CA GLY A 380 -1.30 -6.41 12.47
C GLY A 380 0.20 -6.21 12.70
N ASP A 381 0.93 -7.32 12.69
CA ASP A 381 2.36 -7.36 12.97
C ASP A 381 3.17 -7.35 11.66
N PRO A 382 3.84 -6.25 11.28
CA PRO A 382 4.59 -6.17 10.03
C PRO A 382 5.79 -7.14 9.97
N ALA A 383 6.19 -7.74 11.08
CA ALA A 383 7.21 -8.78 11.09
C ALA A 383 6.70 -10.13 10.57
N TRP A 384 5.39 -10.37 10.60
CA TRP A 384 4.80 -11.71 10.40
C TRP A 384 3.54 -11.75 9.54
N GLN A 385 2.88 -10.60 9.34
CA GLN A 385 1.56 -10.52 8.71
C GLN A 385 1.59 -9.59 7.51
N LEU A 386 0.71 -9.87 6.55
CA LEU A 386 0.32 -8.86 5.57
C LEU A 386 -0.34 -7.73 6.33
N PHE A 387 0.19 -6.53 6.17
CA PHE A 387 -0.40 -5.33 6.75
C PHE A 387 -1.79 -5.16 6.16
N THR A 388 -2.81 -5.48 6.95
CA THR A 388 -4.22 -5.45 6.56
C THR A 388 -5.02 -4.90 7.74
N PRO A 389 -5.91 -3.93 7.50
CA PRO A 389 -6.60 -3.22 8.53
C PRO A 389 -7.65 -4.15 9.11
N GLN A 390 -7.47 -4.46 10.38
CA GLN A 390 -8.44 -5.20 11.14
C GLN A 390 -9.33 -4.17 11.84
N TRP A 391 -10.58 -4.08 11.40
CA TRP A 391 -11.56 -3.29 12.11
C TRP A 391 -11.79 -3.93 13.48
N GLN A 392 -11.56 -3.15 14.52
CA GLN A 392 -11.94 -3.56 15.85
C GLN A 392 -13.27 -2.90 16.16
N ALA A 393 -14.26 -3.70 16.54
CA ALA A 393 -15.50 -3.15 17.09
C ALA A 393 -15.15 -2.13 18.17
N PRO A 394 -15.82 -0.95 18.20
CA PRO A 394 -15.62 0.02 19.26
C PRO A 394 -15.69 -0.73 20.57
N GLN A 395 -14.62 -0.65 21.37
CA GLN A 395 -14.65 -1.23 22.70
C GLN A 395 -15.85 -0.61 23.40
N GLU A 396 -16.82 -1.44 23.78
CA GLU A 396 -17.88 -0.96 24.65
C GLU A 396 -17.19 -0.26 25.81
N PRO A 397 -17.56 0.99 26.12
CA PRO A 397 -16.96 1.70 27.23
C PRO A 397 -17.03 0.76 28.41
N LEU A 398 -15.86 0.39 28.97
CA LEU A 398 -15.78 -0.53 30.11
C LEU A 398 -16.89 -0.10 31.05
N PRO A 399 -17.89 -0.97 31.34
CA PRO A 399 -19.03 -0.56 32.13
C PRO A 399 -18.45 0.11 33.34
N CYS A 400 -18.72 1.42 33.50
CA CYS A 400 -18.23 2.19 34.63
C CYS A 400 -18.50 1.26 35.81
N LEU A 401 -17.43 0.73 36.40
CA LEU A 401 -17.53 -0.01 37.63
C LEU A 401 -18.04 1.08 38.57
N LEU A 402 -19.37 1.19 38.64
CA LEU A 402 -20.09 1.90 39.65
C LEU A 402 -19.50 1.28 40.88
N ALA A 403 -18.52 1.98 41.45
CA ALA A 403 -17.87 1.61 42.68
C ALA A 403 -19.03 1.23 43.57
N SER A 404 -19.12 -0.07 43.89
CA SER A 404 -20.15 -0.58 44.76
C SER A 404 -19.97 0.22 46.03
N ARG A 405 -20.79 1.27 46.16
CA ARG A 405 -20.86 2.09 47.34
C ARG A 405 -21.27 1.10 48.41
N GLY A 406 -20.30 0.70 49.23
CA GLY A 406 -20.58 -0.05 50.43
C GLY A 406 -21.71 0.69 51.17
N PRO A 407 -22.75 -0.02 51.62
CA PRO A 407 -23.81 0.60 52.40
C PRO A 407 -23.19 1.11 53.70
N GLY A 408 -22.90 2.40 53.81
CA GLY A 408 -22.32 2.93 55.05
C GLY A 408 -21.88 4.40 55.11
N ALA A 409 -21.62 5.09 54.00
CA ALA A 409 -21.17 6.49 54.06
C ALA A 409 -22.32 7.48 53.87
N ALA A 410 -22.94 7.91 54.97
CA ALA A 410 -23.85 9.04 55.01
C ALA A 410 -23.08 10.33 54.68
N PHE A 411 -23.31 10.90 53.50
CA PHE A 411 -22.89 12.26 53.20
C PHE A 411 -23.98 13.23 53.67
N HIS A 412 -23.67 13.97 54.74
CA HIS A 412 -24.40 15.18 55.09
C HIS A 412 -24.18 16.22 54.00
N CYS A 413 -25.21 16.44 53.17
CA CYS A 413 -25.30 17.62 52.33
C CYS A 413 -25.74 18.79 53.21
N GLY A 414 -24.78 19.56 53.70
CA GLY A 414 -25.03 20.87 54.29
C GLY A 414 -25.24 21.88 53.17
N GLN A 415 -26.48 22.34 53.02
CA GLN A 415 -26.82 23.54 52.27
C GLN A 415 -26.21 24.76 52.96
N HIS A 416 -25.48 25.59 52.22
CA HIS A 416 -25.50 27.04 52.44
C HIS A 416 -25.45 27.76 51.09
N TRP A 417 -26.14 28.88 51.12
CA TRP A 417 -26.62 29.74 50.04
C TRP A 417 -25.53 30.39 49.18
#